data_AF-A0A7W1EMT3-F1
#
_entry.id   AF-A0A7W1EMT3-F1
#
_cell.length_a   1.000
_cell.length_b   1.000
_cell.length_c   1.000
_cell.angle_alpha   90.00
_cell.angle_beta   90.00
_cell.angle_gamma   90.00
#
_symmetry.space_group_name_H-M   'P 1'
#
loop_
_entity.id
_entity.type
_entity.pdbx_description
1 polymer ?
#
loop_
_entity_poly.entity_id
_entity_poly.type
_entity_poly.pdbx_seq_one_letter_code
_entity_poly.pdbx_strand_id
1 'polypeptide(L)'
;MNIVRLTGLAALILVAACKPEPVATGAPPPDVAAPAPAPASPSRFSVPLQYDITAVLRIVERVVPTRFGSLDSVKMMGNDDHRHYAFEATRGPFTAFARGDRVHLRATISYAARGYFKPRIGPTLSAGCGQGSDRPRITVELATPLALTRDWHLQTRASLVSLVPASTAGRDRCDVSIFHRDVTPMVISAARGALQDRLPSIDRRVSDVDLTERATGWWKLLNTPIRLTDGVWLVLGPEQLSVGQVTGERQRLTIPASLGARPRIVTSASPPPVVPTRLPPLERGSAGDGYHITMDGIVDYGTASRQLTAALAARTFSQSGHSVTLTRATIRPRAQGRLGVSLEFTGDARGTL
;
A
#
# COMPACT_ATOMS: atom_id res chain seq x y z
N MET A 1 -33.51 -18.40 120.26
CA MET A 1 -34.90 -17.92 120.20
C MET A 1 -35.29 -17.83 118.73
N ASN A 2 -36.30 -18.62 118.31
CA ASN A 2 -37.03 -18.66 117.01
C ASN A 2 -36.23 -19.02 115.74
N ILE A 3 -36.34 -20.22 115.14
CA ILE A 3 -37.41 -20.90 114.36
C ILE A 3 -37.65 -20.28 112.96
N VAL A 4 -37.68 -21.17 111.93
CA VAL A 4 -38.48 -21.20 110.66
C VAL A 4 -37.59 -21.25 109.38
N ARG A 5 -37.42 -22.44 108.74
CA ARG A 5 -38.02 -22.99 107.48
C ARG A 5 -37.67 -22.21 106.19
N LEU A 6 -37.57 -22.73 104.96
CA LEU A 6 -37.71 -24.01 104.24
C LEU A 6 -37.13 -23.76 102.81
N THR A 7 -36.82 -24.83 102.04
CA THR A 7 -36.80 -24.91 100.53
C THR A 7 -35.79 -24.00 99.79
N GLY A 8 -34.86 -24.46 98.95
CA GLY A 8 -34.90 -25.53 97.95
C GLY A 8 -35.01 -24.90 96.55
N LEU A 9 -33.94 -24.89 95.74
CA LEU A 9 -33.98 -25.02 94.27
C LEU A 9 -32.57 -25.11 93.68
N ALA A 10 -32.42 -26.03 92.73
CA ALA A 10 -31.21 -26.31 91.95
C ALA A 10 -30.88 -25.17 90.97
N ALA A 11 -29.59 -24.85 90.82
CA ALA A 11 -29.09 -24.01 89.74
C ALA A 11 -27.98 -24.75 88.98
N LEU A 12 -28.32 -25.09 87.73
CA LEU A 12 -27.52 -25.78 86.72
C LEU A 12 -26.30 -24.93 86.31
N ILE A 13 -25.13 -25.56 86.25
CA ILE A 13 -23.89 -24.99 85.68
C ILE A 13 -23.99 -25.08 84.14
N LEU A 14 -24.07 -23.93 83.45
CA LEU A 14 -23.98 -23.82 82.00
C LEU A 14 -22.51 -23.71 81.57
N VAL A 15 -21.94 -24.80 81.08
CA VAL A 15 -20.66 -24.80 80.36
C VAL A 15 -20.94 -24.40 78.92
N ALA A 16 -20.56 -23.18 78.55
CA ALA A 16 -20.63 -22.70 77.17
C ALA A 16 -19.51 -23.36 76.34
N ALA A 17 -19.87 -24.35 75.53
CA ALA A 17 -19.00 -24.93 74.53
C ALA A 17 -19.06 -24.08 73.23
N CYS A 18 -17.99 -23.32 72.95
CA CYS A 18 -17.75 -22.77 71.61
C CYS A 18 -17.47 -23.92 70.64
N LYS A 19 -18.44 -24.26 69.78
CA LYS A 19 -18.18 -25.09 68.60
C LYS A 19 -17.56 -24.22 67.51
N PRO A 20 -16.42 -24.61 66.91
CA PRO A 20 -15.95 -23.96 65.70
C PRO A 20 -16.90 -24.28 64.55
N GLU A 21 -17.41 -23.23 63.92
CA GLU A 21 -18.27 -23.30 62.74
C GLU A 21 -17.45 -23.85 61.56
N PRO A 22 -17.87 -24.94 60.90
CA PRO A 22 -17.16 -25.45 59.75
C PRO A 22 -17.29 -24.44 58.61
N VAL A 23 -16.15 -23.94 58.13
CA VAL A 23 -16.06 -23.16 56.90
C VAL A 23 -16.72 -23.99 55.79
N ALA A 24 -17.86 -23.52 55.30
CA ALA A 24 -18.57 -24.14 54.19
C ALA A 24 -17.66 -24.10 52.95
N THR A 25 -17.01 -25.21 52.65
CA THR A 25 -16.38 -25.48 51.34
C THR A 25 -17.48 -25.75 50.33
N GLY A 26 -18.17 -24.68 49.91
CA GLY A 26 -19.00 -24.73 48.71
C GLY A 26 -18.15 -25.22 47.54
N ALA A 27 -18.66 -26.21 46.79
CA ALA A 27 -18.01 -26.71 45.59
C ALA A 27 -17.64 -25.52 44.68
N PRO A 28 -16.41 -25.46 44.14
CA PRO A 28 -16.00 -24.37 43.29
C PRO A 28 -16.98 -24.29 42.10
N PRO A 29 -17.56 -23.10 41.82
CA PRO A 29 -18.46 -22.93 40.69
C PRO A 29 -17.77 -23.43 39.41
N PRO A 30 -18.51 -24.05 38.47
CA PRO A 30 -17.94 -24.62 37.26
C PRO A 30 -17.05 -23.59 36.56
N ASP A 31 -15.87 -24.04 36.14
CA ASP A 31 -14.81 -23.21 35.56
C ASP A 31 -15.21 -22.75 34.16
N VAL A 32 -16.08 -21.75 34.10
CA VAL A 32 -16.42 -21.04 32.87
C VAL A 32 -15.29 -20.04 32.65
N ALA A 33 -14.37 -20.38 31.74
CA ALA A 33 -13.34 -19.47 31.29
C ALA A 33 -13.97 -18.13 30.85
N ALA A 34 -13.35 -17.02 31.23
CA ALA A 34 -13.80 -15.71 30.78
C ALA A 34 -13.86 -15.70 29.24
N PRO A 35 -14.92 -15.13 28.62
CA PRO A 35 -14.98 -15.01 27.17
C PRO A 35 -13.73 -14.30 26.67
N ALA A 36 -13.15 -14.78 25.57
CA ALA A 36 -12.04 -14.09 24.93
C ALA A 36 -12.46 -12.64 24.61
N PRO A 37 -11.57 -11.65 24.80
CA PRO A 37 -11.90 -10.26 24.47
C PRO A 37 -12.31 -10.16 22.99
N ALA A 38 -13.27 -9.26 22.72
CA ALA A 38 -13.71 -9.02 21.35
C ALA A 38 -12.50 -8.61 20.48
N PRO A 39 -12.38 -9.13 19.25
CA PRO A 39 -11.24 -8.82 18.40
C PRO A 39 -11.20 -7.32 18.08
N ALA A 40 -10.02 -6.70 18.17
CA ALA A 40 -9.84 -5.29 17.82
C ALA A 40 -10.34 -4.98 16.40
N SER A 41 -10.83 -3.76 16.20
CA SER A 41 -11.14 -3.28 14.85
C SER A 41 -9.85 -3.16 14.03
N PRO A 42 -9.86 -3.49 12.72
CA PRO A 42 -8.67 -3.36 11.88
C PRO A 42 -8.13 -1.93 11.89
N SER A 43 -6.81 -1.79 12.04
CA SER A 43 -6.11 -0.54 11.80
C SER A 43 -6.03 -0.24 10.31
N ARG A 44 -6.03 1.05 9.97
CA ARG A 44 -5.83 1.56 8.62
C ARG A 44 -4.68 2.55 8.62
N PHE A 45 -3.67 2.29 7.80
CA PHE A 45 -2.55 3.18 7.56
C PHE A 45 -2.62 3.69 6.13
N SER A 46 -2.89 4.98 5.93
CA SER A 46 -2.95 5.58 4.60
C SER A 46 -1.80 6.53 4.38
N VAL A 47 -1.06 6.34 3.29
CA VAL A 47 0.08 7.18 2.90
C VAL A 47 -0.08 7.70 1.46
N PRO A 48 0.14 9.00 1.21
CA PRO A 48 0.18 9.53 -0.14
C PRO A 48 1.54 9.23 -0.78
N LEU A 49 1.62 8.20 -1.61
CA LEU A 49 2.85 7.89 -2.33
C LEU A 49 3.07 8.92 -3.44
N GLN A 50 4.20 9.60 -3.41
CA GLN A 50 4.56 10.60 -4.43
C GLN A 50 5.60 10.02 -5.39
N TYR A 51 5.30 10.08 -6.70
CA TYR A 51 6.18 9.61 -7.76
C TYR A 51 6.50 10.71 -8.75
N ASP A 52 7.77 10.82 -9.12
CA ASP A 52 8.24 11.71 -10.18
C ASP A 52 8.26 10.98 -11.54
N ILE A 53 7.46 11.47 -12.48
CA ILE A 53 7.28 10.89 -13.81
C ILE A 53 8.56 11.03 -14.66
N THR A 54 9.47 11.94 -14.29
CA THR A 54 10.73 12.18 -15.01
C THR A 54 11.62 10.93 -15.05
N ALA A 55 11.56 10.08 -14.03
CA ALA A 55 12.28 8.80 -14.02
C ALA A 55 11.78 7.85 -15.12
N VAL A 56 10.47 7.77 -15.32
CA VAL A 56 9.84 6.95 -16.36
C VAL A 56 10.10 7.54 -17.74
N LEU A 57 10.07 8.87 -17.86
CA LEU A 57 10.35 9.56 -19.12
C LEU A 57 11.72 9.18 -19.70
N ARG A 58 12.76 9.05 -18.86
CA ARG A 58 14.11 8.60 -19.29
C ARG A 58 14.13 7.18 -19.86
N ILE A 59 13.20 6.33 -19.46
CA ILE A 59 13.07 4.97 -20.00
C ILE A 59 12.39 5.04 -21.37
N VAL A 60 11.26 5.75 -21.46
CA VAL A 60 10.53 5.97 -22.71
C VAL A 60 11.45 6.56 -23.77
N GLU A 61 12.29 7.52 -23.38
CA GLU A 61 13.23 8.17 -24.30
C GLU A 61 14.24 7.22 -24.95
N ARG A 62 14.68 6.20 -24.22
CA ARG A 62 15.65 5.21 -24.73
C ARG A 62 14.98 4.14 -25.59
N VAL A 63 13.73 3.80 -25.27
CA VAL A 63 13.02 2.69 -25.94
C VAL A 63 12.37 3.14 -27.25
N VAL A 64 11.84 4.36 -27.30
CA VAL A 64 11.17 4.86 -28.50
C VAL A 64 12.20 5.44 -29.47
N PRO A 65 12.33 4.92 -30.71
CA PRO A 65 13.30 5.44 -31.66
C PRO A 65 13.06 6.91 -31.97
N THR A 66 14.13 7.64 -32.28
CA THR A 66 14.06 9.07 -32.60
C THR A 66 13.62 9.31 -34.04
N ARG A 67 13.87 8.35 -34.95
CA ARG A 67 13.48 8.40 -36.36
C ARG A 67 12.47 7.29 -36.70
N PHE A 68 11.54 7.62 -37.59
CA PHE A 68 10.48 6.75 -38.07
C PHE A 68 10.37 6.85 -39.60
N GLY A 69 10.23 5.71 -40.27
CA GLY A 69 10.09 5.66 -41.72
C GLY A 69 11.38 6.03 -42.46
N SER A 70 11.27 6.09 -43.78
CA SER A 70 12.31 6.56 -44.70
C SER A 70 11.63 7.01 -46.00
N LEU A 71 12.16 8.06 -46.63
CA LEU A 71 11.71 8.50 -47.95
C LEU A 71 12.06 7.50 -49.08
N ASP A 72 12.99 6.57 -48.82
CA ASP A 72 13.34 5.48 -49.74
C ASP A 72 12.38 4.29 -49.62
N SER A 73 11.61 4.22 -48.52
CA SER A 73 10.64 3.17 -48.26
C SER A 73 9.26 3.55 -48.80
N VAL A 74 9.09 3.39 -50.11
CA VAL A 74 7.82 3.68 -50.80
C VAL A 74 6.79 2.58 -50.52
N LYS A 75 5.62 2.98 -50.04
CA LYS A 75 4.50 2.09 -49.66
C LYS A 75 3.27 2.38 -50.50
N MET A 76 2.48 1.37 -50.80
CA MET A 76 1.19 1.54 -51.48
C MET A 76 0.17 2.23 -50.58
N MET A 77 -0.63 3.14 -51.14
CA MET A 77 -1.68 3.87 -50.43
C MET A 77 -3.02 3.15 -50.60
N GLY A 78 -3.48 2.48 -49.53
CA GLY A 78 -4.67 1.64 -49.59
C GLY A 78 -4.47 0.43 -50.50
N ASN A 79 -5.48 0.09 -51.30
CA ASN A 79 -5.45 -1.00 -52.28
C ASN A 79 -5.25 -0.51 -53.73
N ASP A 80 -4.75 0.71 -53.92
CA ASP A 80 -4.52 1.29 -55.25
C ASP A 80 -3.03 1.25 -55.60
N ASP A 81 -2.68 0.41 -56.58
CA ASP A 81 -1.30 0.22 -57.05
C ASP A 81 -0.75 1.43 -57.82
N HIS A 82 -1.61 2.36 -58.23
CA HIS A 82 -1.20 3.61 -58.83
C HIS A 82 -0.81 4.67 -57.81
N ARG A 83 -1.16 4.51 -56.53
CA ARG A 83 -0.89 5.50 -55.47
C ARG A 83 0.11 4.95 -54.47
N HIS A 84 1.22 5.63 -54.32
CA HIS A 84 2.21 5.32 -53.30
C HIS A 84 2.57 6.53 -52.45
N TYR A 85 3.16 6.29 -51.29
CA TYR A 85 3.68 7.32 -50.41
C TYR A 85 4.95 6.86 -49.71
N ALA A 86 5.81 7.80 -49.37
CA ALA A 86 6.93 7.60 -48.48
C ALA A 86 6.94 8.74 -47.45
N PHE A 87 7.35 8.43 -46.22
CA PHE A 87 7.47 9.44 -45.18
C PHE A 87 8.69 9.15 -44.32
N GLU A 88 9.26 10.21 -43.78
CA GLU A 88 10.26 10.17 -42.75
C GLU A 88 9.88 11.17 -41.66
N ALA A 89 9.94 10.74 -40.41
CA ALA A 89 9.65 11.59 -39.27
C ALA A 89 10.75 11.46 -38.22
N THR A 90 11.14 12.58 -37.63
CA THR A 90 12.09 12.64 -36.52
C THR A 90 11.38 13.31 -35.34
N ARG A 91 11.31 12.62 -34.20
CA ARG A 91 10.77 13.20 -32.97
C ARG A 91 11.84 13.99 -32.24
N GLY A 92 11.43 15.09 -31.63
CA GLY A 92 12.16 15.74 -30.55
C GLY A 92 12.01 14.99 -29.22
N PRO A 93 12.56 15.56 -28.13
CA PRO A 93 12.38 15.01 -26.80
C PRO A 93 10.90 15.06 -26.38
N PHE A 94 10.49 14.05 -25.64
CA PHE A 94 9.24 13.98 -24.94
C PHE A 94 9.27 14.90 -23.72
N THR A 95 8.10 15.47 -23.45
CA THR A 95 7.77 16.11 -22.18
C THR A 95 6.62 15.32 -21.56
N ALA A 96 6.72 15.03 -20.27
CA ALA A 96 5.66 14.34 -19.55
C ALA A 96 5.13 15.21 -18.41
N PHE A 97 3.82 15.20 -18.24
CA PHE A 97 3.16 15.86 -17.13
C PHE A 97 1.87 15.12 -16.75
N ALA A 98 1.47 15.16 -15.50
CA ALA A 98 0.19 14.70 -15.01
C ALA A 98 -0.81 15.85 -14.92
N ARG A 99 -2.07 15.51 -15.21
CA ARG A 99 -3.23 16.37 -15.03
C ARG A 99 -4.40 15.49 -14.60
N GLY A 100 -4.86 15.68 -13.36
CA GLY A 100 -5.91 14.84 -12.80
C GLY A 100 -5.41 13.40 -12.62
N ASP A 101 -6.13 12.43 -13.16
CA ASP A 101 -5.80 11.00 -13.10
C ASP A 101 -4.97 10.49 -14.29
N ARG A 102 -4.57 11.39 -15.21
CA ARG A 102 -3.89 11.02 -16.47
C ARG A 102 -2.48 11.56 -16.52
N VAL A 103 -1.59 10.75 -17.11
CA VAL A 103 -0.28 11.17 -17.56
C VAL A 103 -0.33 11.53 -19.03
N HIS A 104 0.11 12.74 -19.33
CA HIS A 104 0.26 13.29 -20.65
C HIS A 104 1.70 13.16 -21.11
N LEU A 105 1.88 12.74 -22.36
CA LEU A 105 3.16 12.65 -23.05
C LEU A 105 3.07 13.48 -24.32
N ARG A 106 3.94 14.50 -24.44
CA ARG A 106 3.95 15.42 -25.56
C ARG A 106 5.30 15.40 -26.26
N ALA A 107 5.29 15.36 -27.59
CA ALA A 107 6.48 15.53 -28.41
C ALA A 107 6.19 16.40 -29.64
N THR A 108 7.23 17.08 -30.12
CA THR A 108 7.21 17.73 -31.43
C THR A 108 7.92 16.85 -32.43
N ILE A 109 7.31 16.59 -33.58
CA ILE A 109 7.82 15.72 -34.63
C ILE A 109 8.01 16.56 -35.88
N SER A 110 9.24 16.61 -36.39
CA SER A 110 9.55 17.13 -37.72
C SER A 110 9.39 16.02 -38.75
N TYR A 111 8.75 16.28 -39.89
CA TYR A 111 8.48 15.25 -40.88
C TYR A 111 8.73 15.72 -42.32
N ALA A 112 8.87 14.73 -43.20
CA ALA A 112 8.87 14.87 -44.64
C ALA A 112 7.95 13.80 -45.22
N ALA A 113 7.19 14.16 -46.26
CA ALA A 113 6.26 13.24 -46.90
C ALA A 113 6.28 13.45 -48.41
N ARG A 114 6.21 12.35 -49.15
CA ARG A 114 6.12 12.36 -50.61
C ARG A 114 5.04 11.38 -51.06
N GLY A 115 4.13 11.86 -51.90
CA GLY A 115 3.19 11.04 -52.65
C GLY A 115 3.72 10.77 -54.04
N TYR A 116 3.42 9.59 -54.57
CA TYR A 116 3.73 9.15 -55.92
C TYR A 116 2.45 8.68 -56.60
N PHE A 117 2.26 9.08 -57.84
CA PHE A 117 1.18 8.62 -58.70
C PHE A 117 1.77 8.00 -59.96
N LYS A 118 1.47 6.73 -60.19
CA LYS A 118 1.90 5.97 -61.38
C LYS A 118 0.73 5.86 -62.35
N PRO A 119 0.62 6.76 -63.34
CA PRO A 119 -0.42 6.62 -64.37
C PRO A 119 -0.21 5.34 -65.18
N ARG A 120 -1.28 4.80 -65.77
CA ARG A 120 -1.19 3.61 -66.65
C ARG A 120 -0.30 3.82 -67.87
N ILE A 121 -0.17 5.07 -68.32
CA ILE A 121 0.66 5.48 -69.45
C ILE A 121 1.36 6.78 -69.04
N GLY A 122 2.70 6.78 -69.04
CA GLY A 122 3.51 7.97 -68.75
C GLY A 122 4.45 7.84 -67.52
N PRO A 123 5.22 8.90 -67.22
CA PRO A 123 6.18 8.90 -66.11
C PRO A 123 5.48 8.94 -64.74
N THR A 124 6.15 8.44 -63.70
CA THR A 124 5.67 8.55 -62.31
C THR A 124 5.72 10.00 -61.87
N LEU A 125 4.56 10.53 -61.45
CA LEU A 125 4.47 11.86 -60.87
C LEU A 125 4.73 11.77 -59.37
N SER A 126 5.53 12.67 -58.81
CA SER A 126 5.73 12.73 -57.37
C SER A 126 5.64 14.15 -56.88
N ALA A 127 5.09 14.32 -55.69
CA ALA A 127 4.94 15.61 -55.06
C ALA A 127 5.01 15.42 -53.54
N GLY A 128 5.59 16.39 -52.83
CA GLY A 128 5.82 16.26 -51.40
C GLY A 128 6.18 17.57 -50.72
N CYS A 129 6.39 17.49 -49.42
CA CYS A 129 6.81 18.57 -48.55
C CYS A 129 7.91 18.07 -47.59
N GLY A 130 8.61 19.00 -46.93
CA GLY A 130 9.62 18.61 -45.94
C GLY A 130 10.99 18.30 -46.52
N GLN A 131 11.33 18.82 -47.71
CA GLN A 131 12.63 18.56 -48.33
C GLN A 131 13.72 19.48 -47.77
N GLY A 132 14.91 18.93 -47.52
CA GLY A 132 16.04 19.69 -47.00
C GLY A 132 15.84 20.16 -45.55
N SER A 133 16.10 21.44 -45.30
CA SER A 133 16.00 22.08 -43.98
C SER A 133 14.57 22.51 -43.60
N ASP A 134 13.65 22.56 -44.55
CA ASP A 134 12.28 23.03 -44.35
C ASP A 134 11.35 21.86 -44.01
N ARG A 135 11.53 21.27 -42.82
CA ARG A 135 10.72 20.15 -42.33
C ARG A 135 9.57 20.65 -41.46
N PRO A 136 8.31 20.50 -41.91
CA PRO A 136 7.15 20.85 -41.10
C PRO A 136 7.13 20.09 -39.78
N ARG A 137 6.60 20.74 -38.74
CA ARG A 137 6.53 20.17 -37.40
C ARG A 137 5.09 20.03 -36.94
N ILE A 138 4.79 18.90 -36.33
CA ILE A 138 3.55 18.64 -35.63
C ILE A 138 3.80 18.40 -34.15
N THR A 139 2.87 18.82 -33.31
CA THR A 139 2.87 18.48 -31.89
C THR A 139 1.83 17.37 -31.66
N VAL A 140 2.30 16.29 -31.05
CA VAL A 140 1.47 15.15 -30.63
C VAL A 140 1.35 15.20 -29.12
N GLU A 141 0.14 15.05 -28.59
CA GLU A 141 -0.11 14.82 -27.17
C GLU A 141 -0.92 13.54 -26.99
N LEU A 142 -0.33 12.59 -26.27
CA LEU A 142 -0.98 11.38 -25.80
C LEU A 142 -1.32 11.54 -24.32
N ALA A 143 -2.43 10.96 -23.88
CA ALA A 143 -2.74 10.82 -22.46
C ALA A 143 -3.19 9.41 -22.14
N THR A 144 -2.80 8.92 -20.97
CA THR A 144 -3.20 7.62 -20.46
C THR A 144 -3.50 7.69 -18.97
N PRO A 145 -4.59 7.08 -18.49
CA PRO A 145 -4.77 6.86 -17.06
C PRO A 145 -3.75 5.81 -16.59
N LEU A 146 -3.23 5.98 -15.38
CA LEU A 146 -2.40 4.96 -14.73
C LEU A 146 -3.24 4.23 -13.70
N ALA A 147 -3.44 2.93 -13.91
CA ALA A 147 -4.16 2.07 -12.98
C ALA A 147 -3.38 0.80 -12.72
N LEU A 148 -3.56 0.21 -11.54
CA LEU A 148 -3.13 -1.15 -11.24
C LEU A 148 -4.33 -2.09 -11.28
N THR A 149 -4.10 -3.29 -11.80
CA THR A 149 -5.06 -4.39 -11.75
C THR A 149 -5.04 -5.05 -10.36
N ARG A 150 -6.01 -5.93 -10.08
CA ARG A 150 -6.09 -6.64 -8.79
C ARG A 150 -4.94 -7.63 -8.60
N ASP A 151 -4.38 -8.08 -9.72
CA ASP A 151 -3.24 -8.97 -9.86
C ASP A 151 -1.92 -8.21 -10.07
N TRP A 152 -1.84 -6.94 -9.64
CA TRP A 152 -0.59 -6.17 -9.58
C TRP A 152 0.08 -5.89 -10.94
N HIS A 153 -0.67 -5.90 -12.03
CA HIS A 153 -0.20 -5.47 -13.35
C HIS A 153 -0.54 -4.01 -13.61
N LEU A 154 0.33 -3.32 -14.36
CA LEU A 154 0.06 -1.96 -14.81
C LEU A 154 -0.97 -2.00 -15.95
N GLN A 155 -2.04 -1.22 -15.83
CA GLN A 155 -3.04 -1.08 -16.88
C GLN A 155 -3.05 0.35 -17.40
N THR A 156 -2.90 0.49 -18.71
CA THR A 156 -3.00 1.77 -19.42
C THR A 156 -4.08 1.74 -20.48
N ARG A 157 -4.57 2.93 -20.82
CA ARG A 157 -5.46 3.13 -21.97
C ARG A 157 -5.06 4.42 -22.66
N ALA A 158 -4.03 4.33 -23.49
CA ALA A 158 -3.50 5.47 -24.21
C ALA A 158 -4.56 6.03 -25.18
N SER A 159 -4.63 7.35 -25.23
CA SER A 159 -5.56 8.09 -26.07
C SER A 159 -4.84 9.29 -26.69
N LEU A 160 -5.16 9.60 -27.94
CA LEU A 160 -4.65 10.78 -28.61
C LEU A 160 -5.47 12.00 -28.16
N VAL A 161 -4.83 12.94 -27.46
CA VAL A 161 -5.45 14.19 -27.00
C VAL A 161 -5.40 15.25 -28.09
N SER A 162 -4.23 15.43 -28.70
CA SER A 162 -4.05 16.41 -29.76
C SER A 162 -3.01 15.97 -30.79
N LEU A 163 -3.25 16.38 -32.03
CA LEU A 163 -2.33 16.24 -33.14
C LEU A 163 -2.54 17.44 -34.07
N VAL A 164 -1.65 18.42 -33.98
CA VAL A 164 -1.79 19.71 -34.66
C VAL A 164 -0.43 20.21 -35.17
N PRO A 165 -0.38 21.14 -36.14
CA PRO A 165 0.87 21.80 -36.50
C PRO A 165 1.49 22.50 -35.29
N ALA A 166 2.83 22.54 -35.23
CA ALA A 166 3.55 23.16 -34.11
C ALA A 166 3.31 24.69 -34.03
N SER A 167 3.01 25.33 -35.16
CA SER A 167 2.57 26.73 -35.21
C SER A 167 1.75 27.00 -36.49
N THR A 168 1.22 28.21 -36.62
CA THR A 168 0.48 28.67 -37.81
C THR A 168 1.39 29.18 -38.93
N ALA A 169 2.71 29.27 -38.68
CA ALA A 169 3.69 29.74 -39.64
C ALA A 169 3.82 28.77 -40.84
N GLY A 170 4.15 29.30 -42.01
CA GLY A 170 4.29 28.52 -43.25
C GLY A 170 5.25 27.33 -43.11
N ARG A 171 6.34 27.48 -42.33
CA ARG A 171 7.31 26.41 -42.04
C ARG A 171 6.70 25.14 -41.43
N ASP A 172 5.55 25.23 -40.76
CA ASP A 172 4.87 24.11 -40.11
C ASP A 172 3.70 23.58 -40.97
N ARG A 173 3.54 24.10 -42.19
CA ARG A 173 2.61 23.61 -43.20
C ARG A 173 3.34 22.73 -44.20
N CYS A 174 2.65 21.69 -44.64
CA CYS A 174 3.08 20.82 -45.71
C CYS A 174 2.52 21.36 -47.03
N ASP A 175 3.21 22.34 -47.61
CA ASP A 175 2.88 22.90 -48.92
C ASP A 175 3.59 22.13 -50.03
N VAL A 176 2.81 21.58 -50.97
CA VAL A 176 3.34 20.81 -52.08
C VAL A 176 3.78 21.77 -53.20
N SER A 177 5.09 21.82 -53.45
CA SER A 177 5.74 22.85 -54.28
C SER A 177 5.22 22.95 -55.72
N ILE A 178 4.74 21.86 -56.31
CA ILE A 178 4.28 21.81 -57.72
C ILE A 178 2.86 22.40 -57.87
N PHE A 179 2.03 22.33 -56.82
CA PHE A 179 0.61 22.67 -56.89
C PHE A 179 0.19 23.78 -55.92
N HIS A 180 1.13 24.34 -55.15
CA HIS A 180 0.87 25.31 -54.07
C HIS A 180 -0.32 24.93 -53.17
N ARG A 181 -0.46 23.62 -52.91
CA ARG A 181 -1.58 23.06 -52.17
C ARG A 181 -1.11 22.67 -50.78
N ASP A 182 -1.77 23.25 -49.78
CA ASP A 182 -1.61 22.85 -48.39
C ASP A 182 -2.24 21.47 -48.19
N VAL A 183 -1.41 20.45 -47.99
CA VAL A 183 -1.85 19.08 -47.69
C VAL A 183 -1.65 18.73 -46.21
N THR A 184 -1.34 19.71 -45.36
CA THR A 184 -1.20 19.53 -43.91
C THR A 184 -2.39 18.79 -43.29
N PRO A 185 -3.66 19.13 -43.61
CA PRO A 185 -4.81 18.42 -43.04
C PRO A 185 -4.82 16.92 -43.39
N MET A 186 -4.41 16.57 -44.61
CA MET A 186 -4.35 15.18 -45.08
C MET A 186 -3.25 14.41 -44.35
N VAL A 187 -2.06 15.01 -44.19
CA VAL A 187 -0.95 14.39 -43.45
C VAL A 187 -1.32 14.17 -41.99
N ILE A 188 -1.93 15.18 -41.33
CA ILE A 188 -2.38 15.06 -39.94
C ILE A 188 -3.45 13.96 -39.81
N SER A 189 -4.39 13.87 -40.75
CA SER A 189 -5.41 12.82 -40.73
C SER A 189 -4.80 11.43 -40.87
N ALA A 190 -3.85 11.24 -41.79
CA ALA A 190 -3.16 9.97 -41.98
C ALA A 190 -2.32 9.59 -40.74
N ALA A 191 -1.59 10.56 -40.17
CA ALA A 191 -0.81 10.36 -38.96
C ALA A 191 -1.69 10.03 -37.75
N ARG A 192 -2.87 10.67 -37.64
CA ARG A 192 -3.86 10.37 -36.60
C ARG A 192 -4.31 8.91 -36.66
N GLY A 193 -4.73 8.44 -37.84
CA GLY A 193 -5.14 7.05 -38.03
C GLY A 193 -4.01 6.06 -37.70
N ALA A 194 -2.83 6.29 -38.26
CA ALA A 194 -1.67 5.43 -38.01
C ALA A 194 -1.27 5.38 -36.52
N LEU A 195 -1.39 6.49 -35.79
CA LEU A 195 -1.11 6.54 -34.36
C LEU A 195 -2.19 5.80 -33.56
N GLN A 196 -3.47 6.05 -33.86
CA GLN A 196 -4.61 5.40 -33.21
C GLN A 196 -4.57 3.87 -33.36
N ASP A 197 -4.22 3.36 -34.54
CA ASP A 197 -4.07 1.92 -34.80
C ASP A 197 -2.95 1.27 -33.98
N ARG A 198 -1.95 2.05 -33.55
CA ARG A 198 -0.81 1.59 -32.77
C ARG A 198 -1.04 1.68 -31.26
N LEU A 199 -1.95 2.52 -30.77
CA LEU A 199 -2.23 2.67 -29.34
C LEU A 199 -2.51 1.33 -28.63
N PRO A 200 -3.35 0.41 -29.17
CA PRO A 200 -3.59 -0.88 -28.52
C PRO A 200 -2.34 -1.77 -28.41
N SER A 201 -1.36 -1.60 -29.29
CA SER A 201 -0.08 -2.33 -29.17
C SER A 201 0.81 -1.75 -28.08
N ILE A 202 0.74 -0.44 -27.85
CA ILE A 202 1.45 0.24 -26.77
C ILE A 202 0.85 -0.21 -25.44
N ASP A 203 -0.48 -0.17 -25.30
CA ASP A 203 -1.16 -0.56 -24.06
C ASP A 203 -0.91 -2.03 -23.70
N ARG A 204 -0.86 -2.94 -24.69
CA ARG A 204 -0.50 -4.35 -24.45
C ARG A 204 0.92 -4.50 -23.88
N ARG A 205 1.91 -3.83 -24.48
CA ARG A 205 3.30 -3.87 -23.99
C ARG A 205 3.46 -3.31 -22.57
N VAL A 206 2.66 -2.31 -22.22
CA VAL A 206 2.67 -1.76 -20.85
C VAL A 206 1.98 -2.72 -19.88
N SER A 207 0.96 -3.45 -20.33
CA SER A 207 0.26 -4.46 -19.53
C SER A 207 1.12 -5.68 -19.18
N ASP A 208 2.18 -5.94 -19.95
CA ASP A 208 3.17 -7.00 -19.66
C ASP A 208 4.08 -6.65 -18.46
N VAL A 209 3.99 -5.43 -17.92
CA VAL A 209 4.75 -5.03 -16.73
C VAL A 209 4.09 -5.59 -15.47
N ASP A 210 4.62 -6.70 -15.00
CA ASP A 210 4.25 -7.33 -13.74
C ASP A 210 5.00 -6.69 -12.55
N LEU A 211 4.25 -6.19 -11.55
CA LEU A 211 4.81 -5.63 -10.31
C LEU A 211 4.66 -6.58 -9.12
N THR A 212 4.17 -7.81 -9.32
CA THR A 212 3.90 -8.81 -8.29
C THR A 212 5.14 -9.12 -7.45
N GLU A 213 6.31 -9.27 -8.08
CA GLU A 213 7.56 -9.52 -7.34
C GLU A 213 7.92 -8.37 -6.39
N ARG A 214 7.80 -7.14 -6.88
CA ARG A 214 8.09 -5.94 -6.09
C ARG A 214 7.09 -5.78 -4.95
N ALA A 215 5.81 -6.00 -5.23
CA ALA A 215 4.74 -5.97 -4.22
C ALA A 215 4.93 -7.08 -3.17
N THR A 216 5.32 -8.28 -3.59
CA THR A 216 5.64 -9.41 -2.70
C THR A 216 6.82 -9.08 -1.78
N GLY A 217 7.85 -8.40 -2.28
CA GLY A 217 8.97 -7.92 -1.47
C GLY A 217 8.51 -6.98 -0.36
N TRP A 218 7.71 -5.97 -0.69
CA TRP A 218 7.12 -5.05 0.31
C TRP A 218 6.20 -5.76 1.29
N TRP A 219 5.39 -6.70 0.82
CA TRP A 219 4.49 -7.48 1.67
C TRP A 219 5.26 -8.30 2.71
N LYS A 220 6.37 -8.94 2.33
CA LYS A 220 7.25 -9.64 3.27
C LYS A 220 7.82 -8.71 4.33
N LEU A 221 8.25 -7.51 3.95
CA LEU A 221 8.74 -6.50 4.90
C LEU A 221 7.64 -6.08 5.88
N LEU A 222 6.42 -5.84 5.41
CA LEU A 222 5.27 -5.49 6.27
C LEU A 222 4.88 -6.59 7.26
N ASN A 223 5.16 -7.86 6.93
CA ASN A 223 4.92 -8.99 7.84
C ASN A 223 6.07 -9.21 8.84
N THR A 224 7.17 -8.48 8.75
CA THR A 224 8.34 -8.67 9.62
C THR A 224 8.12 -7.96 10.98
N PRO A 225 8.33 -8.66 12.13
CA PRO A 225 8.25 -8.05 13.44
C PRO A 225 9.24 -6.90 13.63
N ILE A 226 8.76 -5.79 14.18
CA ILE A 226 9.54 -4.59 14.44
C ILE A 226 9.91 -4.59 15.92
N ARG A 227 11.21 -4.54 16.24
CA ARG A 227 11.68 -4.45 17.63
C ARG A 227 11.36 -3.07 18.19
N LEU A 228 10.61 -3.00 19.29
CA LEU A 228 10.36 -1.72 19.99
C LEU A 228 11.41 -1.50 21.08
N THR A 229 11.65 -2.52 21.90
CA THR A 229 12.68 -2.55 22.95
C THR A 229 13.06 -4.01 23.25
N ASP A 230 13.94 -4.23 24.22
CA ASP A 230 14.35 -5.55 24.67
C ASP A 230 13.13 -6.38 25.12
N GLY A 231 12.90 -7.50 24.44
CA GLY A 231 11.79 -8.40 24.76
C GLY A 231 10.42 -7.94 24.27
N VAL A 232 10.29 -6.85 23.51
CA VAL A 232 9.01 -6.30 23.04
C VAL A 232 9.04 -6.05 21.53
N TRP A 233 8.07 -6.65 20.83
CA TRP A 233 7.96 -6.62 19.38
C TRP A 233 6.59 -6.12 18.93
N LEU A 234 6.55 -5.30 17.89
CA LEU A 234 5.35 -4.94 17.15
C LEU A 234 5.20 -5.87 15.95
N VAL A 235 4.06 -6.55 15.86
CA VAL A 235 3.66 -7.33 14.69
C VAL A 235 2.51 -6.60 14.02
N LEU A 236 2.70 -6.13 12.79
CA LEU A 236 1.67 -5.34 12.08
C LEU A 236 0.45 -6.17 11.68
N GLY A 237 0.65 -7.44 11.30
CA GLY A 237 -0.45 -8.31 10.86
C GLY A 237 -1.22 -7.74 9.67
N PRO A 238 -0.57 -7.50 8.51
CA PRO A 238 -1.23 -6.89 7.37
C PRO A 238 -2.26 -7.85 6.75
N GLU A 239 -3.45 -7.34 6.40
CA GLU A 239 -4.58 -8.12 5.87
C GLU A 239 -4.92 -7.73 4.43
N GLN A 240 -4.88 -6.43 4.11
CA GLN A 240 -5.34 -5.91 2.83
C GLN A 240 -4.50 -4.71 2.37
N LEU A 241 -4.27 -4.61 1.07
CA LEU A 241 -3.72 -3.42 0.42
C LEU A 241 -4.78 -2.81 -0.50
N SER A 242 -4.94 -1.49 -0.43
CA SER A 242 -5.79 -0.75 -1.36
C SER A 242 -5.08 0.47 -1.92
N VAL A 243 -5.49 0.84 -3.14
CA VAL A 243 -5.04 2.06 -3.80
C VAL A 243 -6.24 2.95 -4.07
N GLY A 244 -6.09 4.22 -3.70
CA GLY A 244 -7.08 5.27 -3.92
C GLY A 244 -7.03 5.84 -5.33
N GLN A 245 -7.73 6.95 -5.52
CA GLN A 245 -7.74 7.66 -6.79
C GLN A 245 -6.37 8.31 -7.04
N VAL A 246 -5.75 7.98 -8.16
CA VAL A 246 -4.49 8.60 -8.57
C VAL A 246 -4.79 10.03 -8.98
N THR A 247 -4.01 10.96 -8.44
CA THR A 247 -4.07 12.37 -8.82
C THR A 247 -2.69 12.83 -9.21
N GLY A 248 -2.58 13.86 -10.04
CA GLY A 248 -1.30 14.32 -10.48
C GLY A 248 -1.33 15.73 -11.03
N GLU A 249 -0.22 16.40 -10.80
CA GLU A 249 0.00 17.78 -11.19
C GLU A 249 1.46 17.94 -11.63
N ARG A 250 1.67 18.58 -12.77
CA ARG A 250 3.02 18.80 -13.36
C ARG A 250 3.76 17.47 -13.49
N GLN A 251 4.90 17.26 -12.85
CA GLN A 251 5.67 16.02 -12.99
C GLN A 251 5.45 15.04 -11.84
N ARG A 252 4.48 15.31 -10.95
CA ARG A 252 4.24 14.51 -9.74
C ARG A 252 2.91 13.79 -9.81
N LEU A 253 2.94 12.48 -9.56
CA LEU A 253 1.77 11.66 -9.27
C LEU A 253 1.67 11.45 -7.76
N THR A 254 0.46 11.56 -7.23
CA THR A 254 0.10 11.20 -5.87
C THR A 254 -0.84 10.01 -5.93
N ILE A 255 -0.39 8.90 -5.37
CA ILE A 255 -1.10 7.63 -5.33
C ILE A 255 -1.39 7.34 -3.86
N PRO A 256 -2.62 7.57 -3.39
CA PRO A 256 -3.01 7.19 -2.04
C PRO A 256 -2.94 5.67 -1.92
N ALA A 257 -2.13 5.16 -0.99
CA ALA A 257 -2.06 3.74 -0.69
C ALA A 257 -2.47 3.52 0.75
N SER A 258 -3.31 2.50 0.99
CA SER A 258 -3.73 2.13 2.33
C SER A 258 -3.42 0.68 2.65
N LEU A 259 -3.02 0.47 3.89
CA LEU A 259 -2.80 -0.82 4.50
C LEU A 259 -3.85 -1.06 5.58
N GLY A 260 -4.67 -2.09 5.39
CA GLY A 260 -5.48 -2.68 6.45
C GLY A 260 -4.65 -3.71 7.22
N ALA A 261 -4.60 -3.58 8.55
CA ALA A 261 -3.72 -4.40 9.38
C ALA A 261 -4.28 -4.57 10.80
N ARG A 262 -3.85 -5.62 11.49
CA ARG A 262 -4.17 -5.87 12.92
C ARG A 262 -2.90 -5.85 13.74
N PRO A 263 -2.41 -4.65 14.11
CA PRO A 263 -1.19 -4.53 14.87
C PRO A 263 -1.37 -5.10 16.27
N ARG A 264 -0.35 -5.80 16.76
CA ARG A 264 -0.28 -6.31 18.12
C ARG A 264 1.13 -6.14 18.69
N ILE A 265 1.20 -5.79 19.97
CA ILE A 265 2.45 -5.86 20.72
C ILE A 265 2.53 -7.23 21.36
N VAL A 266 3.67 -7.89 21.17
CA VAL A 266 3.98 -9.18 21.76
C VAL A 266 5.28 -9.11 22.55
N THR A 267 5.26 -9.67 23.74
CA THR A 267 6.44 -9.78 24.59
C THR A 267 7.10 -11.14 24.37
N SER A 268 8.34 -11.13 23.86
CA SER A 268 9.10 -12.34 23.54
C SER A 268 10.60 -12.04 23.54
N ALA A 269 11.40 -12.95 24.11
CA ALA A 269 12.86 -12.81 24.14
C ALA A 269 13.48 -12.81 22.74
N SER A 270 12.89 -13.56 21.80
CA SER A 270 13.30 -13.63 20.39
C SER A 270 12.22 -13.04 19.47
N PRO A 271 12.57 -12.66 18.23
CA PRO A 271 11.59 -12.21 17.24
C PRO A 271 10.49 -13.27 17.05
N PRO A 272 9.21 -12.89 17.07
CA PRO A 272 8.11 -13.80 16.74
C PRO A 272 8.33 -14.42 15.35
N PRO A 273 7.97 -15.70 15.14
CA PRO A 273 8.08 -16.31 13.83
C PRO A 273 7.18 -15.56 12.82
N VAL A 274 7.73 -15.25 11.65
CA VAL A 274 6.97 -14.67 10.54
C VAL A 274 6.16 -15.80 9.91
N VAL A 275 4.83 -15.68 9.95
CA VAL A 275 3.96 -16.58 9.18
C VAL A 275 3.94 -16.08 7.74
N PRO A 276 4.39 -16.86 6.75
CA PRO A 276 4.40 -16.41 5.36
C PRO A 276 2.97 -16.29 4.85
N THR A 277 2.50 -15.05 4.70
CA THR A 277 1.22 -14.74 4.08
C THR A 277 1.43 -14.47 2.60
N ARG A 278 0.51 -14.96 1.77
CA ARG A 278 0.50 -14.64 0.33
C ARG A 278 0.09 -13.19 0.14
N LEU A 279 0.64 -12.54 -0.89
CA LEU A 279 0.24 -11.20 -1.29
C LEU A 279 -1.26 -11.21 -1.65
N PRO A 280 -2.11 -10.40 -0.99
CA PRO A 280 -3.53 -10.35 -1.33
C PRO A 280 -3.74 -9.64 -2.68
N PRO A 281 -4.88 -9.88 -3.35
CA PRO A 281 -5.29 -9.07 -4.49
C PRO A 281 -5.41 -7.59 -4.09
N LEU A 282 -4.98 -6.70 -4.98
CA LEU A 282 -5.11 -5.27 -4.76
C LEU A 282 -6.59 -4.85 -4.78
N GLU A 283 -7.00 -4.10 -3.77
CA GLU A 283 -8.33 -3.49 -3.72
C GLU A 283 -8.32 -2.08 -4.28
N ARG A 284 -9.43 -1.73 -4.93
CA ARG A 284 -9.70 -0.39 -5.44
C ARG A 284 -10.76 0.24 -4.56
N GLY A 285 -10.51 1.44 -4.06
CA GLY A 285 -11.49 2.15 -3.24
C GLY A 285 -10.94 2.61 -1.90
N SER A 286 -11.64 3.61 -1.34
CA SER A 286 -11.24 4.52 -0.25
C SER A 286 -9.93 4.14 0.44
N ALA A 287 -8.81 4.58 -0.15
CA ALA A 287 -7.67 4.92 0.68
C ALA A 287 -8.07 6.19 1.45
N GLY A 288 -8.86 6.03 2.52
CA GLY A 288 -9.37 7.14 3.32
C GLY A 288 -8.20 7.94 3.91
N ASP A 289 -8.38 9.24 4.05
CA ASP A 289 -7.32 10.11 4.57
C ASP A 289 -7.00 9.77 6.04
N GLY A 290 -5.70 9.78 6.35
CA GLY A 290 -5.20 9.67 7.72
C GLY A 290 -4.89 8.25 8.21
N TYR A 291 -4.66 8.15 9.51
CA TYR A 291 -4.28 6.92 10.20
C TYR A 291 -5.32 6.62 11.28
N HIS A 292 -5.82 5.39 11.29
CA HIS A 292 -6.65 4.88 12.37
C HIS A 292 -5.96 3.65 12.96
N ILE A 293 -5.43 3.78 14.17
CA ILE A 293 -4.60 2.76 14.80
C ILE A 293 -5.35 2.23 16.01
N THR A 294 -5.73 0.96 15.94
CA THR A 294 -6.28 0.17 17.02
C THR A 294 -5.36 -1.04 17.21
N MET A 295 -4.78 -1.19 18.40
CA MET A 295 -3.73 -2.17 18.66
C MET A 295 -3.98 -2.91 19.96
N ASP A 296 -3.81 -4.23 19.93
CA ASP A 296 -3.89 -5.08 21.10
C ASP A 296 -2.51 -5.23 21.76
N GLY A 297 -2.45 -5.02 23.08
CA GLY A 297 -1.27 -5.31 23.89
C GLY A 297 -1.40 -6.66 24.54
N ILE A 298 -0.63 -7.66 24.10
CA ILE A 298 -0.59 -8.98 24.73
C ILE A 298 0.69 -9.07 25.57
N VAL A 299 0.52 -9.08 26.90
CA VAL A 299 1.62 -9.25 27.84
C VAL A 299 1.62 -10.69 28.34
N ASP A 300 2.72 -11.41 28.08
CA ASP A 300 2.89 -12.75 28.64
C ASP A 300 3.06 -12.70 30.18
N TYR A 301 2.58 -13.73 30.87
CA TYR A 301 2.61 -13.80 32.34
C TYR A 301 4.04 -13.73 32.91
N GLY A 302 5.05 -14.23 32.18
CA GLY A 302 6.44 -14.14 32.61
C GLY A 302 6.95 -12.70 32.58
N THR A 303 6.62 -11.94 31.54
CA THR A 303 6.94 -10.51 31.43
C THR A 303 6.20 -9.70 32.49
N ALA A 304 4.90 -9.96 32.69
CA ALA A 304 4.13 -9.32 33.76
C ALA A 304 4.74 -9.61 35.15
N SER A 305 5.17 -10.85 35.40
CA SER A 305 5.84 -11.26 36.64
C SER A 305 7.18 -10.54 36.86
N ARG A 306 8.00 -10.41 35.81
CA ARG A 306 9.29 -9.70 35.90
C ARG A 306 9.09 -8.21 36.19
N GLN A 307 8.13 -7.56 35.52
CA GLN A 307 7.83 -6.15 35.75
C GLN A 307 7.25 -5.92 37.15
N LEU A 308 6.33 -6.79 37.60
CA LEU A 308 5.81 -6.74 38.97
C LEU A 308 6.91 -6.96 40.01
N THR A 309 7.81 -7.92 39.76
CA THR A 309 8.98 -8.16 40.61
C THR A 309 9.87 -6.92 40.64
N ALA A 310 10.20 -6.31 39.50
CA ALA A 310 11.05 -5.11 39.47
C ALA A 310 10.42 -3.91 40.18
N ALA A 311 9.09 -3.74 40.08
CA ALA A 311 8.37 -2.66 40.76
C ALA A 311 8.27 -2.85 42.29
N LEU A 312 8.35 -4.10 42.76
CA LEU A 312 8.24 -4.48 44.17
C LEU A 312 9.62 -4.73 44.82
N ALA A 313 10.61 -5.13 44.05
CA ALA A 313 11.98 -5.32 44.50
C ALA A 313 12.50 -3.97 45.01
N ALA A 314 12.94 -3.97 46.28
CA ALA A 314 13.31 -2.80 47.09
C ALA A 314 12.18 -2.10 47.88
N ARG A 315 10.96 -2.66 47.92
CA ARG A 315 9.97 -2.22 48.93
C ARG A 315 10.07 -3.10 50.18
N THR A 316 10.55 -2.49 51.26
CA THR A 316 10.49 -3.07 52.62
C THR A 316 9.23 -2.56 53.29
N PHE A 317 8.40 -3.48 53.77
CA PHE A 317 7.21 -3.20 54.53
C PHE A 317 7.52 -3.41 56.01
N SER A 318 7.31 -2.37 56.81
CA SER A 318 7.55 -2.41 58.25
C SER A 318 6.22 -2.24 58.99
N GLN A 319 5.86 -3.21 59.82
CA GLN A 319 4.66 -3.15 60.67
C GLN A 319 4.99 -3.72 62.05
N SER A 320 4.61 -2.99 63.10
CA SER A 320 4.79 -3.41 64.50
C SER A 320 6.22 -3.83 64.86
N GLY A 321 7.23 -3.14 64.32
CA GLY A 321 8.65 -3.42 64.60
C GLY A 321 9.27 -4.55 63.79
N HIS A 322 8.50 -5.23 62.93
CA HIS A 322 8.99 -6.26 62.02
C HIS A 322 9.05 -5.74 60.58
N SER A 323 10.07 -6.16 59.85
CA SER A 323 10.37 -5.73 58.49
C SER A 323 10.48 -6.92 57.53
N VAL A 324 9.81 -6.78 56.39
CA VAL A 324 9.78 -7.80 55.35
C VAL A 324 9.98 -7.14 53.99
N THR A 325 10.90 -7.69 53.21
CA THR A 325 11.26 -7.22 51.87
C THR A 325 10.75 -8.21 50.82
N LEU A 326 10.00 -7.72 49.85
CA LEU A 326 9.56 -8.52 48.70
C LEU A 326 10.73 -8.77 47.76
N THR A 327 10.98 -10.04 47.43
CA THR A 327 12.09 -10.47 46.57
C THR A 327 11.63 -10.92 45.18
N ARG A 328 10.43 -11.49 45.08
CA ARG A 328 9.86 -11.96 43.81
C ARG A 328 8.35 -11.88 43.81
N ALA A 329 7.78 -11.54 42.66
CA ALA A 329 6.35 -11.60 42.41
C ALA A 329 6.08 -12.38 41.13
N THR A 330 5.24 -13.42 41.21
CA THR A 330 4.87 -14.26 40.07
C THR A 330 3.39 -14.16 39.80
N ILE A 331 3.02 -13.83 38.57
CA ILE A 331 1.64 -13.82 38.10
C ILE A 331 1.38 -15.14 37.38
N ARG A 332 0.29 -15.81 37.74
CA ARG A 332 -0.17 -17.06 37.11
C ARG A 332 -1.65 -16.95 36.74
N PRO A 333 -2.08 -17.58 35.64
CA PRO A 333 -3.51 -17.70 35.36
C PRO A 333 -4.21 -18.53 36.44
N ARG A 334 -5.44 -18.16 36.78
CA ARG A 334 -6.37 -18.93 37.61
C ARG A 334 -7.68 -19.13 36.84
N ALA A 335 -8.48 -20.07 37.32
CA ALA A 335 -9.85 -20.31 36.87
C ALA A 335 -10.66 -19.00 36.70
N GLN A 336 -11.61 -18.98 35.78
CA GLN A 336 -12.51 -17.84 35.51
C GLN A 336 -11.80 -16.54 35.09
N GLY A 337 -10.64 -16.63 34.43
CA GLY A 337 -9.89 -15.45 33.97
C GLY A 337 -9.30 -14.58 35.10
N ARG A 338 -9.23 -15.11 36.32
CA ARG A 338 -8.58 -14.43 37.45
C ARG A 338 -7.07 -14.59 37.38
N LEU A 339 -6.35 -13.67 38.00
CA LEU A 339 -4.90 -13.76 38.17
C LEU A 339 -4.57 -14.19 39.59
N GLY A 340 -3.73 -15.21 39.72
CA GLY A 340 -3.05 -15.53 40.96
C GLY A 340 -1.73 -14.76 41.02
N VAL A 341 -1.51 -14.02 42.09
CA VAL A 341 -0.22 -13.37 42.36
C VAL A 341 0.42 -14.10 43.53
N SER A 342 1.61 -14.64 43.32
CA SER A 342 2.44 -15.22 44.38
C SER A 342 3.56 -14.27 44.72
N LEU A 343 3.72 -13.93 46.00
CA LEU A 343 4.75 -13.01 46.50
C LEU A 343 5.74 -13.76 47.38
N GLU A 344 7.01 -13.78 46.99
CA GLU A 344 8.10 -14.26 47.85
C GLU A 344 8.70 -13.10 48.63
N PHE A 345 8.94 -13.34 49.91
CA PHE A 345 9.47 -12.32 50.82
C PHE A 345 10.53 -12.87 51.77
N THR A 346 11.41 -11.97 52.22
CA THR A 346 12.50 -12.27 53.15
C THR A 346 12.71 -11.13 54.15
N GLY A 347 13.40 -11.38 55.28
CA GLY A 347 13.60 -10.40 56.36
C GLY A 347 13.35 -11.10 57.70
N ASP A 348 12.54 -10.47 58.56
CA ASP A 348 12.14 -11.04 59.84
C ASP A 348 11.21 -12.26 59.70
N ALA A 349 10.68 -12.48 58.49
CA ALA A 349 10.01 -13.71 58.08
C ALA A 349 10.42 -14.10 56.65
N ARG A 350 10.37 -15.41 56.34
CA ARG A 350 10.57 -15.94 54.98
C ARG A 350 9.39 -16.82 54.59
N GLY A 351 8.87 -16.61 53.39
CA GLY A 351 7.77 -17.40 52.88
C GLY A 351 7.27 -16.94 51.52
N THR A 352 6.23 -17.62 51.04
CA THR A 352 5.51 -17.28 49.82
C THR A 352 4.04 -17.10 50.18
N LEU A 353 3.45 -15.98 49.77
CA LEU A 353 2.01 -15.69 49.89
C LEU A 353 1.31 -15.88 48.54
#